data_AF-A0A6N3DLH7-F1
#
_entry.id   AF-A0A6N3DLH7-F1
#
_cell.length_a   1.000
_cell.length_b   1.000
_cell.length_c   1.000
_cell.angle_alpha   90.00
_cell.angle_beta   90.00
_cell.angle_gamma   90.00
#
_symmetry.space_group_name_H-M   'P 1'
#
loop_
_entity.id
_entity.type
_entity.pdbx_description
1 polymer ?
#
loop_
_entity_poly.entity_id
_entity_poly.type
_entity_poly.pdbx_seq_one_letter_code
_entity_poly.pdbx_strand_id
1 'polypeptide(L)'
;MDDKNRLNDGEKPQTPADREAKAKRRILVGIAAGALLVASLITGGIYLSGRQGGTPTAPGSGTPTGQQEQVDGEKPCEHDWTVTYKTVHHDAVTHTENVPPVYEAKTSYHTVCNDCQQTIDGIADAHIKDTGHSGYSTNVPITGEVLVSEGFTREVTDSPAYDESVPDKLVCTLCGEEKPATAE
;
A
#
# COMPACT_ATOMS: atom_id res chain seq x y z
N MET A 1 68.46 -2.21 -18.96
CA MET A 1 68.13 -1.86 -17.56
C MET A 1 67.09 -0.74 -17.60
N ASP A 2 65.93 -0.94 -18.22
CA ASP A 2 64.80 -1.82 -17.89
C ASP A 2 64.02 -1.39 -16.63
N ASP A 3 62.71 -1.26 -16.85
CA ASP A 3 61.58 -1.41 -15.93
C ASP A 3 61.23 -0.28 -14.96
N LYS A 4 60.36 0.64 -15.43
CA LYS A 4 59.09 1.01 -14.75
C LYS A 4 58.02 1.49 -15.74
N ASN A 5 57.57 0.60 -16.63
CA ASN A 5 56.26 0.73 -17.27
C ASN A 5 55.39 -0.43 -16.80
N ARG A 6 54.72 -0.25 -15.65
CA ARG A 6 53.78 -1.24 -15.14
C ARG A 6 52.38 -0.82 -15.59
N LEU A 7 51.94 -1.49 -16.65
CA LEU A 7 50.59 -1.69 -17.15
C LEU A 7 49.48 -1.14 -16.22
N ASN A 8 48.77 -0.12 -16.72
CA ASN A 8 47.39 0.13 -16.32
C ASN A 8 46.52 -0.38 -17.47
N ASP A 9 46.15 -1.65 -17.38
CA ASP A 9 45.29 -2.31 -18.35
C ASP A 9 43.92 -1.63 -18.34
N GLY A 10 43.45 -1.26 -19.52
CA GLY A 10 42.28 -0.42 -19.74
C GLY A 10 41.01 -0.94 -19.07
N GLU A 11 40.50 -0.19 -18.10
CA GLU A 11 39.09 -0.21 -17.76
C GLU A 11 38.32 0.51 -18.87
N LYS A 12 37.65 -0.30 -19.70
CA LYS A 12 36.69 0.15 -20.71
C LYS A 12 35.59 1.01 -20.06
N PRO A 13 35.12 2.10 -20.70
CA PRO A 13 34.01 2.89 -20.18
C PRO A 13 32.78 2.01 -19.96
N GLN A 14 32.31 1.91 -18.71
CA GLN A 14 31.10 1.17 -18.38
C GLN A 14 29.89 1.95 -18.90
N THR A 15 29.11 1.32 -19.77
CA THR A 15 27.89 1.91 -20.31
C THR A 15 26.79 1.92 -19.22
N PRO A 16 25.76 2.77 -19.33
CA PRO A 16 24.66 2.83 -18.34
C PRO A 16 23.98 1.48 -18.11
N ALA A 17 23.93 0.62 -19.15
CA ALA A 17 23.41 -0.74 -19.08
C ALA A 17 24.26 -1.68 -18.20
N ASP A 18 25.58 -1.48 -18.14
CA ASP A 18 26.49 -2.28 -17.31
C ASP A 18 26.33 -1.97 -15.82
N ARG A 19 25.88 -0.75 -15.48
CA ARG A 19 25.60 -0.32 -14.10
C ARG A 19 24.30 -0.93 -13.56
N GLU A 20 23.27 -1.07 -14.39
CA GLU A 20 22.02 -1.74 -14.01
C GLU A 20 22.21 -3.23 -13.72
N ALA A 21 23.05 -3.93 -14.50
CA ALA A 21 23.32 -5.36 -14.29
C ALA A 21 24.05 -5.63 -12.96
N LYS A 22 24.98 -4.74 -12.55
CA LYS A 22 25.74 -4.87 -11.30
C LYS A 22 24.90 -4.50 -10.07
N ALA A 23 23.93 -3.59 -10.21
CA ALA A 23 23.01 -3.21 -9.14
C ALA A 23 22.01 -4.34 -8.81
N LYS A 24 21.45 -5.01 -9.83
CA LYS A 24 20.47 -6.10 -9.62
C LYS A 24 21.10 -7.35 -8.98
N ARG A 25 22.38 -7.65 -9.25
CA ARG A 25 23.08 -8.81 -8.67
C ARG A 25 23.44 -8.65 -7.19
N ARG A 26 23.44 -7.43 -6.65
CA ARG A 26 23.69 -7.15 -5.22
C ARG A 26 22.44 -7.21 -4.35
N ILE A 27 21.25 -7.14 -4.95
CA ILE A 27 19.97 -7.16 -4.23
C ILE A 27 19.50 -8.60 -3.93
N LEU A 28 20.07 -9.61 -4.61
CA LEU A 28 19.61 -11.00 -4.52
C LEU A 28 20.26 -11.87 -3.42
N VAL A 29 21.09 -11.30 -2.53
CA VAL A 29 21.80 -12.07 -1.47
C VAL A 29 21.34 -11.69 -0.05
N GLY A 30 20.24 -10.94 0.09
CA GLY A 30 19.91 -10.26 1.34
C GLY A 30 18.77 -10.80 2.21
N ILE A 31 18.02 -11.86 1.85
CA ILE A 31 16.92 -12.36 2.70
C ILE A 31 16.82 -13.89 2.61
N ALA A 32 17.60 -14.58 3.42
CA ALA A 32 17.42 -16.00 3.72
C ALA A 32 17.72 -16.25 5.21
N ALA A 33 16.94 -15.63 6.09
CA ALA A 33 16.86 -16.03 7.48
C ALA A 33 15.55 -15.51 8.08
N GLY A 34 14.63 -16.43 8.40
CA GLY A 34 13.52 -16.14 9.30
C GLY A 34 12.12 -16.30 8.71
N ALA A 35 11.73 -17.53 8.38
CA ALA A 35 10.34 -17.99 8.51
C ALA A 35 10.25 -19.49 8.21
N LEU A 36 10.59 -20.33 9.19
CA LEU A 36 10.12 -21.71 9.21
C LEU A 36 10.17 -22.25 10.64
N LEU A 37 9.08 -22.92 11.01
CA LEU A 37 8.86 -23.74 12.21
C LEU A 37 8.27 -23.00 13.43
N VAL A 38 6.93 -22.93 13.53
CA VAL A 38 6.17 -23.56 14.64
C VAL A 38 4.72 -23.82 14.17
N ALA A 39 4.43 -25.04 13.71
CA ALA A 39 3.06 -25.54 13.65
C ALA A 39 3.08 -27.06 13.63
N SER A 40 3.27 -27.70 14.79
CA SER A 40 2.76 -29.06 15.01
C SER A 40 2.82 -29.42 16.50
N LEU A 41 1.72 -30.04 16.95
CA LEU A 41 1.49 -30.81 18.19
C LEU A 41 0.91 -30.05 19.41
N ILE A 42 -0.42 -30.04 19.50
CA ILE A 42 -1.11 -30.54 20.70
C ILE A 42 -2.15 -31.58 20.27
N THR A 43 -1.69 -32.83 20.28
CA THR A 43 -2.31 -34.05 20.80
C THR A 43 -3.81 -34.00 21.13
N GLY A 44 -4.56 -34.86 20.44
CA GLY A 44 -5.91 -35.27 20.81
C GLY A 44 -5.94 -36.05 22.14
N GLY A 45 -7.03 -35.83 22.88
CA GLY A 45 -7.46 -36.68 23.99
C GLY A 45 -8.66 -37.52 23.56
N ILE A 46 -8.45 -38.83 23.56
CA ILE A 46 -9.44 -39.90 23.43
C ILE A 46 -10.34 -39.93 24.68
N TYR A 47 -11.57 -40.42 24.54
CA TYR A 47 -12.50 -41.11 25.49
C TYR A 47 -13.93 -40.59 25.25
N LEU A 48 -15.02 -41.36 25.13
CA LEU A 48 -15.28 -42.80 25.08
C LEU A 48 -16.77 -42.98 24.71
N SER A 49 -17.11 -44.08 24.03
CA SER A 49 -18.39 -44.84 24.15
C SER A 49 -19.68 -44.44 23.39
N GLY A 50 -20.26 -45.46 22.71
CA GLY A 50 -21.72 -45.65 22.57
C GLY A 50 -22.26 -45.46 21.15
N ARG A 51 -22.07 -46.39 20.20
CA ARG A 51 -22.82 -47.65 19.97
C ARG A 51 -24.28 -47.45 19.51
N GLN A 52 -24.57 -48.01 18.32
CA GLN A 52 -25.87 -48.44 17.77
C GLN A 52 -26.86 -47.33 17.42
N GLY A 53 -27.49 -47.29 16.25
CA GLY A 53 -27.70 -48.32 15.24
C GLY A 53 -29.10 -48.11 14.64
N GLY A 54 -29.26 -48.45 13.36
CA GLY A 54 -30.58 -48.75 12.79
C GLY A 54 -31.21 -47.66 11.92
N THR A 55 -30.94 -47.71 10.62
CA THR A 55 -32.02 -47.71 9.61
C THR A 55 -32.91 -48.95 9.85
N PRO A 56 -34.25 -48.95 9.61
CA PRO A 56 -34.77 -48.74 8.25
C PRO A 56 -36.21 -48.19 8.09
N THR A 57 -36.54 -47.93 6.80
CA THR A 57 -37.84 -48.09 6.12
C THR A 57 -38.76 -46.87 5.96
N ALA A 58 -39.13 -46.62 4.70
CA ALA A 58 -40.25 -45.78 4.23
C ALA A 58 -41.54 -46.62 4.09
N PRO A 59 -42.62 -46.11 3.47
CA PRO A 59 -43.75 -45.41 4.09
C PRO A 59 -45.03 -46.26 4.15
N GLY A 60 -45.83 -46.09 5.21
CA GLY A 60 -47.14 -46.72 5.35
C GLY A 60 -48.25 -45.68 5.37
N SER A 61 -49.08 -45.68 4.32
CA SER A 61 -50.33 -44.92 4.22
C SER A 61 -51.36 -45.40 5.24
N GLY A 62 -52.16 -44.47 5.76
CA GLY A 62 -53.31 -44.80 6.60
C GLY A 62 -53.91 -43.58 7.29
N THR A 63 -54.64 -42.77 6.54
CA THR A 63 -55.63 -41.86 7.11
C THR A 63 -56.74 -42.68 7.77
N PRO A 64 -57.18 -42.30 8.97
CA PRO A 64 -58.60 -42.03 9.12
C PRO A 64 -58.84 -40.68 9.77
N THR A 65 -59.67 -39.92 9.06
CA THR A 65 -60.46 -38.77 9.51
C THR A 65 -61.04 -38.99 10.90
N GLY A 66 -60.79 -38.05 11.81
CA GLY A 66 -61.37 -38.07 13.13
C GLY A 66 -61.12 -36.78 13.89
N GLN A 67 -62.12 -35.90 13.80
CA GLN A 67 -62.55 -35.00 14.87
C GLN A 67 -61.82 -33.66 15.00
N GLN A 68 -62.67 -32.64 14.97
CA GLN A 68 -62.41 -31.25 15.28
C GLN A 68 -61.82 -31.17 16.69
N GLU A 69 -60.63 -30.59 16.81
CA GLU A 69 -60.30 -29.82 18.00
C GLU A 69 -59.67 -28.52 17.52
N GLN A 70 -60.49 -27.48 17.59
CA GLN A 70 -60.02 -26.11 17.58
C GLN A 70 -59.12 -25.95 18.80
N VAL A 71 -57.81 -26.17 18.62
CA VAL A 71 -56.80 -25.65 19.54
C VAL A 71 -56.55 -24.21 19.10
N ASP A 72 -57.53 -23.36 19.42
CA ASP A 72 -57.22 -21.97 19.74
C ASP A 72 -56.47 -22.01 21.07
N GLY A 73 -55.22 -21.60 20.99
CA GLY A 73 -54.20 -21.87 22.00
C GLY A 73 -52.86 -21.94 21.31
N GLU A 74 -52.44 -20.84 20.67
CA GLU A 74 -51.02 -20.55 20.52
C GLU A 74 -50.40 -20.66 21.91
N LYS A 75 -49.90 -21.86 22.24
CA LYS A 75 -48.95 -22.02 23.32
C LYS A 75 -47.84 -21.05 22.92
N PRO A 76 -47.51 -20.02 23.73
CA PRO A 76 -46.45 -19.11 23.37
C PRO A 76 -45.24 -19.98 23.10
N CYS A 77 -44.76 -19.96 21.85
CA CYS A 77 -43.51 -20.63 21.57
C CYS A 77 -42.48 -19.94 22.45
N GLU A 78 -41.86 -20.69 23.36
CA GLU A 78 -40.76 -20.16 24.13
C GLU A 78 -39.62 -19.98 23.13
N HIS A 79 -39.34 -18.73 22.76
CA HIS A 79 -38.36 -18.44 21.73
C HIS A 79 -36.95 -18.47 22.30
N ASP A 80 -36.08 -19.26 21.67
CA ASP A 80 -34.63 -19.20 21.87
C ASP A 80 -34.01 -18.39 20.73
N TRP A 81 -33.65 -17.14 21.00
CA TRP A 81 -33.19 -16.20 19.99
C TRP A 81 -31.67 -16.24 19.82
N THR A 82 -31.20 -16.39 18.58
CA THR A 82 -29.79 -16.21 18.21
C THR A 82 -29.59 -15.00 17.30
N VAL A 83 -28.47 -14.28 17.46
CA VAL A 83 -28.13 -13.14 16.61
C VAL A 83 -27.50 -13.65 15.32
N THR A 84 -28.01 -13.15 14.20
CA THR A 84 -27.35 -13.25 12.90
C THR A 84 -26.68 -11.92 12.56
N TYR A 85 -25.60 -11.99 11.80
CA TYR A 85 -24.80 -10.84 11.42
C TYR A 85 -24.81 -10.66 9.91
N LYS A 86 -24.70 -9.41 9.49
CA LYS A 86 -24.41 -9.04 8.10
C LYS A 86 -23.14 -8.21 8.05
N THR A 87 -22.54 -8.15 6.87
CA THR A 87 -21.40 -7.29 6.60
C THR A 87 -21.88 -5.96 6.02
N VAL A 88 -21.41 -4.85 6.60
CA VAL A 88 -21.54 -3.50 6.07
C VAL A 88 -20.16 -3.08 5.55
N HIS A 89 -20.09 -2.72 4.27
CA HIS A 89 -18.86 -2.21 3.66
C HIS A 89 -18.77 -0.71 3.90
N HIS A 90 -17.63 -0.27 4.44
CA HIS A 90 -17.25 1.14 4.53
C HIS A 90 -16.17 1.41 3.49
N ASP A 91 -16.45 2.32 2.56
CA ASP A 91 -15.49 2.73 1.54
C ASP A 91 -14.28 3.46 2.16
N ALA A 92 -13.17 3.47 1.42
CA ALA A 92 -12.02 4.26 1.81
C ALA A 92 -12.33 5.76 1.74
N VAL A 93 -11.84 6.52 2.72
CA VAL A 93 -11.87 7.97 2.70
C VAL A 93 -10.52 8.46 2.21
N THR A 94 -10.53 9.27 1.15
CA THR A 94 -9.33 9.82 0.54
C THR A 94 -9.46 11.32 0.30
N HIS A 95 -8.31 11.98 0.20
CA HIS A 95 -8.24 13.36 -0.29
C HIS A 95 -7.08 13.53 -1.26
N THR A 96 -7.18 14.56 -2.09
CA THR A 96 -6.07 14.99 -2.95
C THR A 96 -5.22 16.02 -2.21
N GLU A 97 -3.95 15.70 -2.03
CA GLU A 97 -2.95 16.62 -1.49
C GLU A 97 -2.15 17.25 -2.64
N ASN A 98 -1.97 18.56 -2.59
CA ASN A 98 -1.12 19.29 -3.53
C ASN A 98 0.23 19.61 -2.86
N VAL A 99 1.30 19.07 -3.42
CA VAL A 99 2.67 19.36 -3.01
C VAL A 99 3.21 20.44 -3.95
N PRO A 100 3.56 21.65 -3.45
CA PRO A 100 4.09 22.71 -4.30
C PRO A 100 5.52 22.38 -4.80
N PRO A 101 5.96 23.01 -5.90
CA PRO A 101 7.36 22.91 -6.33
C PRO A 101 8.30 23.52 -5.29
N VAL A 102 9.49 22.95 -5.17
CA VAL A 102 10.54 23.45 -4.27
C VAL A 102 11.65 24.07 -5.08
N TYR A 103 11.96 25.33 -4.76
CA TYR A 103 13.06 26.09 -5.33
C TYR A 103 14.17 26.25 -4.30
N GLU A 104 15.41 26.28 -4.77
CA GLU A 104 16.58 26.55 -3.95
C GLU A 104 17.40 27.68 -4.55
N ALA A 105 17.93 28.57 -3.70
CA ALA A 105 18.86 29.60 -4.12
C ALA A 105 20.22 28.97 -4.43
N LYS A 106 20.66 29.10 -5.69
CA LYS A 106 21.96 28.62 -6.14
C LYS A 106 22.81 29.78 -6.60
N THR A 107 24.00 29.90 -6.02
CA THR A 107 25.02 30.86 -6.44
C THR A 107 25.98 30.20 -7.43
N SER A 108 26.10 30.79 -8.61
CA SER A 108 27.16 30.50 -9.57
C SER A 108 28.08 31.70 -9.73
N TYR A 109 29.32 31.43 -10.10
CA TYR A 109 30.36 32.45 -10.21
C TYR A 109 30.67 32.70 -11.67
N HIS A 110 30.66 33.98 -12.04
CA HIS A 110 30.72 34.41 -13.43
C HIS A 110 31.79 35.48 -13.63
N THR A 111 32.18 35.63 -14.90
CA THR A 111 32.89 36.79 -15.39
C THR A 111 31.86 37.79 -15.92
N VAL A 112 31.82 38.98 -15.35
CA VAL A 112 30.81 40.00 -15.65
C VAL A 112 31.50 41.25 -16.18
N CYS A 113 30.99 41.79 -17.29
CA CYS A 113 31.48 43.05 -17.83
C CYS A 113 31.12 44.20 -16.90
N ASN A 114 32.09 45.06 -16.58
CA ASN A 114 31.89 46.15 -15.62
C ASN A 114 30.95 47.25 -16.17
N ASP A 115 30.92 47.42 -17.49
CA ASP A 115 30.13 48.46 -18.14
C ASP A 115 28.67 48.03 -18.37
N CYS A 116 28.46 46.86 -18.98
CA CYS A 116 27.12 46.39 -19.36
C CYS A 116 26.52 45.31 -18.46
N GLN A 117 27.25 44.84 -17.45
CA GLN A 117 26.80 43.85 -16.46
C GLN A 117 26.35 42.51 -17.04
N GLN A 118 26.69 42.23 -18.30
CA GLN A 118 26.44 40.94 -18.92
C GLN A 118 27.46 39.92 -18.43
N THR A 119 27.00 38.69 -18.23
CA THR A 119 27.87 37.52 -18.04
C THR A 119 28.57 37.19 -19.36
N ILE A 120 29.90 37.15 -19.34
CA ILE A 120 30.78 37.01 -20.50
C ILE A 120 31.78 35.86 -20.30
N ASP A 121 31.30 34.76 -19.69
CA ASP A 121 32.11 33.59 -19.40
C ASP A 121 32.77 33.00 -20.66
N GLY A 122 34.08 32.81 -20.62
CA GLY A 122 34.86 32.23 -21.72
C GLY A 122 35.04 33.13 -22.94
N ILE A 123 34.40 34.31 -22.98
CA ILE A 123 34.46 35.25 -24.11
C ILE A 123 34.92 36.67 -23.71
N ALA A 124 35.40 36.83 -22.48
CA ALA A 124 35.67 38.14 -21.89
C ALA A 124 36.59 39.03 -22.75
N ASP A 125 37.72 38.50 -23.23
CA ASP A 125 38.66 39.26 -24.08
C ASP A 125 38.05 39.71 -25.41
N ALA A 126 37.29 38.82 -26.07
CA ALA A 126 36.60 39.13 -27.31
C ALA A 126 35.52 40.20 -27.09
N HIS A 127 34.72 40.04 -26.02
CA HIS A 127 33.69 41.01 -25.63
C HIS A 127 34.28 42.40 -25.41
N ILE A 128 35.38 42.52 -24.65
CA ILE A 128 36.04 43.81 -24.41
C ILE A 128 36.59 44.40 -25.70
N LYS A 129 37.22 43.59 -26.55
CA LYS A 129 37.77 44.05 -27.83
C LYS A 129 36.70 44.56 -28.79
N ASP A 130 35.57 43.86 -28.87
CA ASP A 130 34.51 44.17 -29.83
C ASP A 130 33.63 45.35 -29.37
N THR A 131 33.47 45.51 -28.06
CA THR A 131 32.61 46.57 -27.47
C THR A 131 33.38 47.82 -27.04
N GLY A 132 34.69 47.72 -26.81
CA GLY A 132 35.49 48.81 -26.23
C GLY A 132 35.19 49.09 -24.76
N HIS A 133 34.52 48.17 -24.07
CA HIS A 133 34.22 48.29 -22.63
C HIS A 133 35.49 48.28 -21.77
N SER A 134 35.41 48.86 -20.58
CA SER A 134 36.55 49.19 -19.72
C SER A 134 37.19 47.99 -19.02
N GLY A 135 36.50 46.85 -18.98
CA GLY A 135 37.01 45.59 -18.43
C GLY A 135 35.93 44.68 -17.85
N TYR A 136 36.36 43.67 -17.09
CA TYR A 136 35.48 42.69 -16.48
C TYR A 136 35.95 42.28 -15.09
N SER A 137 35.01 41.83 -14.27
CA SER A 137 35.26 41.24 -12.96
C SER A 137 35.05 39.74 -13.03
N THR A 138 35.98 38.97 -12.47
CA THR A 138 35.87 37.51 -12.36
C THR A 138 35.36 37.10 -10.98
N ASN A 139 34.78 35.91 -10.87
CA ASN A 139 34.24 35.37 -9.61
C ASN A 139 33.15 36.27 -9.01
N VAL A 140 32.32 36.87 -9.86
CA VAL A 140 31.14 37.61 -9.42
C VAL A 140 30.05 36.58 -9.08
N PRO A 141 29.57 36.52 -7.82
CA PRO A 141 28.49 35.62 -7.45
C PRO A 141 27.16 36.13 -8.01
N ILE A 142 26.46 35.28 -8.77
CA ILE A 142 25.09 35.50 -9.23
C ILE A 142 24.24 34.41 -8.58
N THR A 143 23.27 34.85 -7.77
CA THR A 143 22.32 33.95 -7.11
C THR A 143 21.00 33.96 -7.86
N GLY A 144 20.56 32.78 -8.28
CA GLY A 144 19.23 32.57 -8.87
C GLY A 144 18.49 31.46 -8.15
N GLU A 145 17.19 31.38 -8.38
CA GLU A 145 16.38 30.25 -7.93
C GLU A 145 16.44 29.12 -8.96
N VAL A 146 16.76 27.92 -8.50
CA VAL A 146 16.72 26.70 -9.33
C VAL A 146 15.62 25.78 -8.82
N LEU A 147 14.86 25.21 -9.74
CA LEU A 147 13.85 24.22 -9.40
C LEU A 147 14.52 22.91 -8.98
N VAL A 148 14.23 22.47 -7.76
CA VAL A 148 14.80 21.24 -7.16
C VAL A 148 13.82 20.09 -7.27
N SER A 149 12.53 20.36 -7.08
CA SER A 149 11.47 19.38 -7.29
C SER A 149 10.22 20.03 -7.88
N GLU A 150 9.67 19.40 -8.90
CA GLU A 150 8.36 19.75 -9.46
C GLU A 150 7.27 19.60 -8.40
N GLY A 151 6.26 20.47 -8.46
CA GLY A 151 5.05 20.28 -7.70
C GLY A 151 4.22 19.15 -8.30
N PHE A 152 3.49 18.42 -7.46
CA PHE A 152 2.62 17.34 -7.92
C PHE A 152 1.43 17.16 -6.98
N THR A 153 0.39 16.52 -7.51
CA THR A 153 -0.76 16.09 -6.72
C THR A 153 -0.66 14.62 -6.41
N ARG A 154 -1.00 14.23 -5.19
CA ARG A 154 -1.12 12.82 -4.80
C ARG A 154 -2.44 12.58 -4.09
N GLU A 155 -2.99 11.39 -4.25
CA GLU A 155 -4.05 10.92 -3.36
C GLU A 155 -3.45 10.39 -2.06
N VAL A 156 -4.12 10.70 -0.97
CA VAL A 156 -3.80 10.22 0.37
C VAL A 156 -5.05 9.54 0.92
N THR A 157 -4.87 8.33 1.43
CA THR A 157 -5.94 7.60 2.13
C THR A 157 -5.92 7.96 3.60
N ASP A 158 -6.98 8.64 4.05
CA ASP A 158 -7.19 9.01 5.44
C ASP A 158 -7.69 7.82 6.27
N SER A 159 -8.53 6.98 5.67
CA SER A 159 -9.04 5.75 6.28
C SER A 159 -9.23 4.69 5.19
N PRO A 160 -8.67 3.47 5.37
CA PRO A 160 -8.84 2.41 4.39
C PRO A 160 -10.28 1.91 4.39
N ALA A 161 -10.70 1.32 3.28
CA ALA A 161 -11.97 0.60 3.24
C ALA A 161 -11.93 -0.58 4.23
N TYR A 162 -13.06 -0.86 4.87
CA TYR A 162 -13.18 -1.99 5.79
C TYR A 162 -14.60 -2.54 5.83
N ASP A 163 -14.69 -3.81 6.22
CA ASP A 163 -15.95 -4.51 6.41
C ASP A 163 -16.27 -4.58 7.91
N GLU A 164 -17.48 -4.17 8.27
CA GLU A 164 -17.99 -4.25 9.64
C GLU A 164 -19.06 -5.34 9.73
N SER A 165 -18.92 -6.26 10.70
CA SER A 165 -19.95 -7.25 11.01
C SER A 165 -20.96 -6.64 11.99
N VAL A 166 -22.13 -6.24 11.49
CA VAL A 166 -23.20 -5.67 12.30
C VAL A 166 -24.30 -6.70 12.58
N PRO A 167 -24.93 -6.68 13.76
CA PRO A 167 -26.14 -7.45 14.03
C PRO A 167 -27.22 -7.11 12.99
N ASP A 168 -27.81 -8.12 12.37
CA ASP A 168 -28.87 -7.94 11.36
C ASP A 168 -30.24 -8.23 11.96
N LYS A 169 -30.42 -9.46 12.43
CA LYS A 169 -31.67 -9.95 12.98
C LYS A 169 -31.45 -11.04 14.02
N LEU A 170 -32.41 -11.16 14.92
CA LEU A 170 -32.55 -12.29 15.82
C LEU A 170 -33.41 -13.36 15.14
N VAL A 171 -32.93 -14.59 15.13
CA VAL A 171 -33.64 -15.74 14.58
C VAL A 171 -33.91 -16.74 15.69
N CYS A 172 -35.15 -17.20 15.84
CA CYS A 172 -35.48 -18.24 16.81
C CYS A 172 -34.95 -19.59 16.33
N THR A 173 -34.13 -20.26 17.14
CA THR A 173 -33.55 -21.57 16.80
C THR A 173 -34.60 -22.69 16.74
N LEU A 174 -35.75 -22.47 17.40
CA LEU A 174 -36.81 -23.48 17.56
C LEU A 174 -37.90 -23.40 16.49
N CYS A 175 -38.29 -22.19 16.08
CA CYS A 175 -39.38 -22.00 15.11
C CYS A 175 -38.97 -21.22 13.85
N GLY A 176 -37.76 -20.67 13.79
CA GLY A 176 -37.28 -19.89 12.64
C GLY A 176 -37.87 -18.50 12.51
N GLU A 177 -38.68 -18.04 13.48
CA GLU A 177 -39.18 -16.66 13.51
C GLU A 177 -38.03 -15.66 13.54
N GLU A 178 -38.20 -14.51 12.90
CA GLU A 178 -37.19 -13.47 12.79
C GLU A 178 -37.70 -12.14 13.36
N LYS A 179 -36.85 -11.43 14.10
CA LYS A 179 -37.13 -10.07 14.57
C LYS A 179 -35.88 -9.18 14.46
N PRO A 180 -36.01 -7.85 14.38
CA PRO A 180 -34.85 -6.97 14.30
C PRO A 180 -33.92 -7.16 15.51
N ALA A 181 -32.61 -7.22 15.25
CA ALA A 181 -31.58 -7.07 16.28
C ALA A 181 -31.48 -5.56 16.54
N THR A 182 -32.39 -5.02 17.34
CA THR A 182 -32.49 -3.57 17.60
C THR A 182 -31.13 -2.94 17.91
N ALA A 183 -30.75 -1.94 17.14
CA ALA A 183 -29.82 -0.88 17.57
C ALA A 183 -30.71 0.33 17.92
N GLU A 184 -30.91 0.56 19.23
CA GLU A 184 -31.40 1.86 19.72
C GLU A 184 -30.26 2.88 19.73
#